data_AF-A0A2R7L278-F1
#
_entry.id   AF-A0A2R7L278-F1
#
_cell.length_a   1.000
_cell.length_b   1.000
_cell.length_c   1.000
_cell.angle_alpha   90.00
_cell.angle_beta   90.00
_cell.angle_gamma   90.00
#
_symmetry.space_group_name_H-M   'P 1'
#
loop_
_entity.id
_entity.type
_entity.pdbx_description
1 polymer ?
#
loop_
_entity_poly.entity_id
_entity_poly.type
_entity_poly.pdbx_seq_one_letter_code
_entity_poly.pdbx_strand_id
1 'polypeptide(L)'
;MNLKYSIMIKMKNLIWIMTLLSICISCKKSDFLDKKPSTNIAEPTTLTDFQLLLDNTAVMNSTGGLAQVSADDHIVSYPIFQTATATERNAYIWNKDIYGG
;
A
#
# COMPACT_ATOMS: atom_id res chain seq x y z
N MET A 1 -4.60 38.32 -44.04
CA MET A 1 -4.36 36.93 -43.57
C MET A 1 -3.30 36.83 -42.46
N ASN A 2 -2.25 37.67 -42.45
CA ASN A 2 -1.10 37.56 -41.53
C ASN A 2 -1.33 37.96 -40.05
N LEU A 3 -2.25 38.90 -39.77
CA LEU A 3 -2.43 39.43 -38.40
C LEU A 3 -3.08 38.43 -37.44
N LYS A 4 -4.15 37.73 -37.89
CA LYS A 4 -4.83 36.69 -37.09
C LYS A 4 -3.90 35.52 -36.78
N TYR A 5 -3.04 35.14 -37.73
CA TYR A 5 -2.07 34.06 -37.57
C TYR A 5 -0.99 34.40 -36.54
N SER A 6 -0.48 35.64 -36.55
CA SER A 6 0.47 36.14 -35.55
C SER A 6 -0.13 36.15 -34.13
N ILE A 7 -1.41 36.55 -33.99
CA ILE A 7 -2.12 36.56 -32.71
C ILE A 7 -2.33 35.13 -32.19
N MET A 8 -2.72 34.18 -33.05
CA MET A 8 -2.88 32.76 -32.68
C MET A 8 -1.56 32.12 -32.22
N ILE A 9 -0.43 32.45 -32.86
CA ILE A 9 0.90 31.96 -32.45
C ILE A 9 1.26 32.50 -31.06
N LYS A 10 1.01 33.80 -30.80
CA LYS A 10 1.26 34.40 -29.47
C LYS A 10 0.38 33.77 -28.39
N MET A 11 -0.90 33.50 -28.67
CA MET A 11 -1.80 32.79 -27.75
C MET A 11 -1.33 31.35 -27.47
N LYS A 12 -0.91 30.61 -28.50
CA LYS A 12 -0.38 29.25 -28.32
C LYS A 12 0.89 29.25 -27.47
N ASN A 13 1.79 30.20 -27.71
CA ASN A 13 3.02 30.35 -26.94
C ASN A 13 2.71 30.74 -25.48
N LEU A 14 1.71 31.58 -25.25
CA LEU A 14 1.27 31.94 -23.91
C LEU A 14 0.73 30.70 -23.15
N ILE A 15 -0.06 29.86 -23.82
CA ILE A 15 -0.56 28.60 -23.24
C ILE A 15 0.61 27.68 -22.89
N TRP A 16 1.60 27.52 -23.77
CA TRP A 16 2.79 26.72 -23.49
C TRP A 16 3.58 27.24 -22.29
N ILE A 17 3.73 28.56 -22.17
CA ILE A 17 4.42 29.20 -21.03
C ILE A 17 3.63 28.96 -19.73
N MET A 18 2.31 29.09 -19.75
CA MET A 18 1.47 28.84 -18.56
C MET A 18 1.51 27.38 -18.12
N THR A 19 1.50 26.44 -19.07
CA THR A 19 1.65 25.00 -18.78
C THR A 19 3.03 24.66 -18.23
N LEU A 20 4.10 25.29 -18.73
CA LEU A 20 5.44 25.09 -18.18
C LEU A 20 5.54 25.63 -16.75
N LEU A 21 4.94 26.79 -16.48
CA LEU A 21 4.97 27.42 -15.16
C LEU A 21 4.16 26.62 -14.11
N SER A 22 3.06 25.97 -14.51
CA SER A 22 2.24 25.15 -13.61
C SER A 22 2.94 23.88 -13.13
N ILE A 23 3.85 23.32 -13.94
CA ILE A 23 4.67 22.15 -13.57
C ILE A 23 5.72 22.53 -12.51
N CYS A 24 6.23 23.76 -12.54
CA CYS A 24 7.23 24.23 -11.56
C CYS A 24 6.65 24.47 -10.15
N ILE A 25 5.33 24.62 -10.01
CA ILE A 25 4.66 24.91 -8.72
C ILE A 25 3.92 23.72 -8.11
N SER A 26 3.72 22.62 -8.86
CA SER A 26 2.85 21.51 -8.45
C SER A 26 3.52 20.44 -7.58
N CYS A 27 4.86 20.43 -7.46
CA CYS A 27 5.59 19.42 -6.72
C CYS A 27 6.37 20.05 -5.55
N LYS A 28 5.68 20.36 -4.46
CA LYS A 28 6.32 20.70 -3.19
C LYS A 28 6.77 19.42 -2.50
N LYS A 29 7.93 18.90 -2.91
CA LYS A 29 8.60 17.74 -2.31
C LYS A 29 8.64 17.81 -0.78
N SER A 30 8.80 19.01 -0.23
CA SER A 30 8.80 19.31 1.20
C SER A 30 7.51 18.92 1.91
N ASP A 31 6.35 19.17 1.30
CA ASP A 31 5.05 18.97 1.97
C ASP A 31 4.71 17.47 2.12
N PHE A 32 5.35 16.61 1.32
CA PHE A 32 5.21 15.15 1.40
C PHE A 32 6.35 14.48 2.17
N LEU A 33 7.61 14.89 1.92
CA LEU A 33 8.78 14.24 2.55
C LEU A 33 9.17 14.84 3.91
N ASP A 34 8.88 16.11 4.16
CA ASP A 34 9.22 16.77 5.43
C ASP A 34 8.05 16.73 6.43
N LYS A 35 6.88 16.28 5.98
CA LYS A 35 5.73 16.07 6.84
C LYS A 35 6.00 14.90 7.77
N LYS A 36 6.51 15.20 8.96
CA LYS A 36 6.57 14.24 10.05
C LYS A 36 5.14 13.74 10.32
N PRO A 37 4.90 12.42 10.36
CA PRO A 37 3.62 11.88 10.81
C PRO A 37 3.29 12.50 12.17
N SER A 38 2.02 12.84 12.41
CA SER A 38 1.58 13.54 13.62
C SER A 38 2.16 12.87 14.86
N THR A 39 2.97 13.60 15.62
CA THR A 39 3.79 13.13 16.75
C THR A 39 2.98 12.73 17.98
N ASN A 40 1.67 12.56 17.87
CA ASN A 40 0.83 11.97 18.92
C ASN A 40 0.93 10.44 18.92
N ILE A 41 2.04 9.89 18.43
CA ILE A 41 2.40 8.50 18.63
C ILE A 41 3.01 8.47 20.03
N ALA A 42 2.39 7.75 20.97
CA ALA A 42 2.93 7.59 22.30
C ALA A 42 4.30 6.93 22.20
N GLU A 43 5.37 7.68 22.48
CA GLU A 43 6.73 7.16 22.47
C GLU A 43 6.99 6.42 23.80
N PRO A 44 7.28 5.11 23.78
CA PRO A 44 7.67 4.39 24.99
C PRO A 44 8.98 4.94 25.53
N THR A 45 9.03 5.26 26.83
CA THR A 45 10.23 5.86 27.48
C THR A 45 10.81 4.99 28.57
N THR A 46 10.07 3.99 29.05
CA THR A 46 10.50 3.07 30.09
C THR A 46 10.65 1.65 29.55
N LEU A 47 11.47 0.83 30.23
CA LEU A 47 11.59 -0.59 29.91
C LEU A 47 10.24 -1.31 29.93
N THR A 48 9.37 -0.94 30.88
CA THR A 48 8.02 -1.49 30.98
C THR A 48 7.16 -1.17 29.76
N ASP A 49 7.24 0.05 29.22
CA ASP A 49 6.48 0.42 28.02
C ASP A 49 6.91 -0.42 26.80
N PHE A 50 8.22 -0.63 26.65
CA PHE A 50 8.75 -1.51 25.60
C PHE A 50 8.29 -2.96 25.79
N GLN A 51 8.28 -3.46 27.03
CA GLN A 51 7.80 -4.81 27.31
C GLN A 51 6.32 -4.96 26.98
N LEU A 52 5.47 -4.01 27.38
CA LEU A 52 4.05 -4.01 27.06
C LEU A 52 3.77 -3.96 25.56
N LEU A 53 4.59 -3.24 24.79
CA LEU A 53 4.51 -3.23 23.33
C LEU A 53 4.84 -4.61 22.73
N LEU A 54 5.89 -5.27 23.23
CA LEU A 54 6.29 -6.61 22.75
C LEU A 54 5.31 -7.71 23.19
N ASP A 55 4.68 -7.55 24.35
CA ASP A 55 3.68 -8.49 24.87
C ASP A 55 2.36 -8.43 24.10
N ASN A 56 2.13 -7.40 23.28
CA ASN A 56 0.97 -7.26 22.39
C ASN A 56 1.06 -8.18 21.15
N THR A 57 1.29 -9.47 21.41
CA THR A 57 1.51 -10.51 20.41
C THR A 57 0.30 -10.76 19.51
N ALA A 58 -0.92 -10.51 19.99
CA ALA A 58 -2.14 -10.63 19.20
C ALA A 58 -2.14 -9.71 17.97
N VAL A 59 -1.48 -8.56 18.06
CA VAL A 59 -1.35 -7.61 16.95
C VAL A 59 0.01 -7.77 16.27
N MET A 60 1.10 -7.78 17.04
CA MET A 60 2.46 -7.74 16.50
C MET A 60 2.89 -9.03 15.81
N ASN A 61 2.32 -10.17 16.22
CA ASN A 61 2.70 -11.49 15.70
C ASN A 61 1.59 -12.11 14.82
N SER A 62 0.58 -11.33 14.44
CA SER A 62 -0.49 -11.79 13.55
C SER A 62 -0.16 -11.43 12.11
N THR A 63 -0.09 -12.44 11.25
CA THR A 63 0.08 -12.28 9.80
C THR A 63 -0.87 -13.21 9.04
N GLY A 64 -1.09 -12.93 7.76
CA GLY A 64 -1.91 -13.79 6.91
C GLY A 64 -1.24 -15.14 6.65
N GLY A 65 -1.99 -16.23 6.84
CA GLY A 65 -1.47 -17.60 6.67
C GLY A 65 -1.60 -18.17 5.25
N LEU A 66 -2.41 -17.57 4.37
CA LEU A 66 -2.76 -18.19 3.08
C LEU A 66 -1.55 -18.41 2.15
N ALA A 67 -0.56 -17.52 2.18
CA ALA A 67 0.66 -17.71 1.40
C ALA A 67 1.45 -18.96 1.83
N GLN A 68 1.48 -19.23 3.15
CA GLN A 68 2.16 -20.41 3.70
C GLN A 68 1.36 -21.69 3.43
N VAL A 69 0.02 -21.62 3.48
CA VAL A 69 -0.86 -22.75 3.16
C VAL A 69 -0.74 -23.14 1.68
N SER A 70 -0.52 -22.16 0.80
CA SER A 70 -0.27 -22.36 -0.63
C SER A 70 1.20 -22.65 -0.97
N ALA A 71 2.08 -22.84 0.01
CA ALA A 71 3.46 -23.24 -0.21
C ALA A 71 3.56 -24.77 -0.34
N ASP A 72 4.61 -25.26 -0.97
CA ASP A 72 4.93 -26.69 -1.11
C ASP A 72 5.78 -27.24 0.05
N ASP A 73 5.98 -26.44 1.11
CA ASP A 73 6.79 -26.79 2.29
C ASP A 73 6.12 -27.81 3.23
N HIS A 74 4.79 -27.93 3.19
CA HIS A 74 4.02 -28.72 4.16
C HIS A 74 3.10 -29.72 3.48
N ILE A 75 3.07 -30.96 4.00
CA ILE A 75 2.09 -31.97 3.59
C ILE A 75 1.11 -32.19 4.73
N VAL A 76 -0.17 -31.92 4.46
CA VAL A 76 -1.27 -32.06 5.42
C VAL A 76 -2.00 -33.38 5.18
N SER A 77 -2.30 -34.11 6.26
CA SER A 77 -3.09 -35.35 6.17
C SER A 77 -4.55 -35.04 5.82
N TYR A 78 -5.22 -35.98 5.16
CA TYR A 78 -6.61 -35.78 4.74
C TYR A 78 -7.58 -35.42 5.89
N PRO A 79 -7.53 -36.06 7.08
CA PRO A 79 -8.39 -35.67 8.19
C PRO A 79 -8.16 -34.22 8.66
N ILE A 80 -6.91 -33.75 8.68
CA ILE A 80 -6.59 -32.37 9.08
C ILE A 80 -7.04 -31.38 8.00
N PHE A 81 -6.79 -31.71 6.72
CA PHE A 81 -7.28 -30.94 5.59
C PHE A 81 -8.81 -30.73 5.67
N GLN A 82 -9.57 -31.75 6.05
CA GLN A 82 -11.02 -31.64 6.21
C GLN A 82 -11.47 -30.69 7.33
N THR A 83 -10.66 -30.50 8.37
CA THR A 83 -10.96 -29.56 9.47
C THR A 83 -10.69 -28.10 9.13
N ALA A 84 -9.87 -27.83 8.10
CA ALA A 84 -9.55 -26.47 7.70
C ALA A 84 -10.77 -25.76 7.08
N THR A 85 -10.76 -24.43 7.06
CA THR A 85 -11.82 -23.64 6.42
C THR A 85 -11.88 -23.89 4.91
N ALA A 86 -12.99 -23.53 4.25
CA ALA A 86 -13.10 -23.67 2.80
C ALA A 86 -11.98 -22.93 2.07
N THR A 87 -11.64 -21.71 2.53
CA THR A 87 -10.57 -20.91 1.95
C THR A 87 -9.20 -21.54 2.10
N GLU A 88 -8.87 -22.06 3.29
CA GLU A 88 -7.59 -22.75 3.51
C GLU A 88 -7.49 -24.03 2.67
N ARG A 89 -8.57 -24.82 2.59
CA ARG A 89 -8.59 -26.03 1.75
C ARG A 89 -8.39 -25.70 0.28
N ASN A 90 -9.08 -24.69 -0.22
CA ASN A 90 -8.97 -24.25 -1.61
C ASN A 90 -7.59 -23.67 -1.91
N ALA A 91 -7.00 -22.92 -0.97
CA ALA A 91 -5.65 -22.39 -1.09
C ALA A 91 -4.60 -23.52 -1.16
N TYR A 92 -4.69 -24.52 -0.28
CA TYR A 92 -3.76 -25.66 -0.21
C TYR A 92 -3.68 -26.47 -1.50
N ILE A 93 -4.79 -26.57 -2.25
CA ILE A 93 -4.84 -27.28 -3.54
C ILE A 93 -4.69 -26.34 -4.76
N TRP A 94 -4.32 -25.08 -4.52
CA TRP A 94 -4.23 -24.02 -5.55
C TRP A 94 -5.48 -23.90 -6.44
N ASN A 95 -6.67 -23.95 -5.82
CA ASN A 95 -7.92 -23.78 -6.56
C ASN A 95 -7.98 -22.37 -7.17
N LYS A 96 -8.58 -22.26 -8.36
CA LYS A 96 -8.69 -20.97 -9.09
C LYS A 96 -9.56 -19.97 -8.33
N ASP A 97 -10.59 -20.46 -7.66
CA ASP A 97 -11.39 -19.67 -6.73
C ASP A 97 -11.14 -20.15 -5.30
N ILE A 98 -10.34 -19.38 -4.57
CA ILE A 98 -10.00 -19.69 -3.18
C ILE A 98 -11.10 -19.29 -2.21
N TYR A 99 -11.98 -18.35 -2.57
CA TYR A 99 -13.03 -17.84 -1.66
C TYR A 99 -14.38 -18.52 -1.88
N GLY A 100 -14.61 -19.15 -3.03
CA GLY A 100 -15.80 -19.96 -3.33
C GLY A 100 -17.06 -19.13 -3.62
N GLY A 101 -16.89 -18.06 -4.41
CA GLY A 101 -17.96 -17.11 -4.77
C GLY A 101 -19.00 -17.65 -5.75
#